data_AF-C5A712-F1
#
_entry.id   AF-C5A712-F1
#
_cell.length_a   1.000
_cell.length_b   1.000
_cell.length_c   1.000
_cell.angle_alpha   90.00
_cell.angle_beta   90.00
_cell.angle_gamma   90.00
#
_symmetry.space_group_name_H-M   'P 1'
#
loop_
_entity.id
_entity.type
_entity.pdbx_description
1 polymer ?
#
loop_
_entity_poly.entity_id
_entity_poly.type
_entity_poly.pdbx_seq_one_letter_code
_entity_poly.pdbx_strand_id
1 'polypeptide(L)'
;MMGMFDKGKQGVTWDYLRERHPEILSELKTLRDWDTVKAVVPEAEKLGDYSLFSLQALASFIKEFHIERGLLGERIEGLTQKLEDTRTEMRERDSALEKRIHVLEKGLNEVQRKTLLIEGISNLLPRINELEEKLEMNQAEILARFEKSYLRLIEEKVEELVNQRIRELEGSILGVSGDLAKSLRELQERHEKLIIENYELRRKVESLRGALRKKEGELAELRKKVSSYAELNRRIEELQRRVQEYEKKTGRLSKAERELLRLTGAGSLEEALEAVRRMKEEYVPKSKVAPLLSELKRLQERLEELERENAFLREKNEKLSQALKMLLEREESEES
;
A
#
# COMPACT_ATOMS: atom_id res chain seq x y z
N MET A 1 -44.42 -46.90 -58.40
CA MET A 1 -43.41 -47.80 -57.85
C MET A 1 -43.33 -47.56 -56.35
N MET A 2 -43.92 -48.47 -55.57
CA MET A 2 -43.85 -48.51 -54.11
C MET A 2 -42.41 -48.86 -53.71
N GLY A 3 -41.72 -47.91 -53.08
CA GLY A 3 -40.47 -48.19 -52.37
C GLY A 3 -40.80 -48.96 -51.08
N MET A 4 -40.34 -50.20 -51.03
CA MET A 4 -40.50 -51.15 -49.94
C MET A 4 -39.95 -50.55 -48.63
N PHE A 5 -40.84 -50.18 -47.71
CA PHE A 5 -40.47 -50.14 -46.30
C PHE A 5 -40.41 -51.58 -45.81
N ASP A 6 -39.19 -52.08 -45.69
CA ASP A 6 -38.90 -53.39 -45.13
C ASP A 6 -39.39 -53.43 -43.67
N LYS A 7 -40.58 -54.02 -43.46
CA LYS A 7 -41.17 -54.26 -42.14
C LYS A 7 -40.54 -55.52 -41.57
N GLY A 8 -39.30 -55.41 -41.11
CA GLY A 8 -38.59 -56.50 -40.45
C GLY A 8 -37.50 -55.95 -39.53
N LYS A 9 -37.77 -55.99 -38.21
CA LYS A 9 -36.89 -55.56 -37.09
C LYS A 9 -36.89 -54.06 -36.78
N GLN A 10 -38.00 -53.56 -36.25
CA GLN A 10 -38.03 -52.32 -35.45
C GLN A 10 -37.40 -52.58 -34.06
N GLY A 11 -36.11 -52.89 -34.04
CA GLY A 11 -35.30 -52.88 -32.82
C GLY A 11 -34.55 -51.56 -32.71
N VAL A 12 -34.36 -51.06 -31.48
CA VAL A 12 -33.34 -50.03 -31.23
C VAL A 12 -32.02 -50.63 -31.71
N THR A 13 -31.39 -49.97 -32.68
CA THR A 13 -30.09 -50.37 -33.25
C THR A 13 -29.13 -49.20 -33.13
N TRP A 14 -27.83 -49.45 -33.29
CA TRP A 14 -26.81 -48.44 -33.13
C TRP A 14 -26.93 -47.33 -34.17
N ASP A 15 -27.24 -47.71 -35.41
CA ASP A 15 -27.51 -46.76 -36.49
C ASP A 15 -28.79 -45.96 -36.22
N TYR A 16 -29.82 -46.59 -35.64
CA TYR A 16 -31.01 -45.87 -35.18
C TYR A 16 -30.68 -44.82 -34.09
N LEU A 17 -29.86 -45.17 -33.10
CA LEU A 17 -29.42 -44.23 -32.06
C LEU A 17 -28.55 -43.10 -32.65
N ARG A 18 -27.71 -43.42 -33.64
CA ARG A 18 -26.85 -42.45 -34.33
C ARG A 18 -27.64 -41.44 -35.16
N GLU A 19 -28.69 -41.89 -35.84
CA GLU A 19 -29.51 -41.05 -36.71
C GLU A 19 -30.56 -40.23 -35.93
N ARG A 20 -31.18 -40.83 -34.90
CA ARG A 20 -32.27 -40.18 -34.17
C ARG A 20 -31.86 -39.47 -32.88
N HIS A 21 -30.76 -39.87 -32.26
CA HIS A 21 -30.32 -39.33 -30.97
C HIS A 21 -28.81 -38.98 -30.96
N PRO A 22 -28.34 -38.13 -31.90
CA PRO A 22 -26.93 -37.74 -31.96
C PRO A 22 -26.48 -36.96 -30.72
N GLU A 23 -27.39 -36.21 -30.10
CA GLU A 23 -27.14 -35.41 -28.88
C GLU A 23 -26.73 -36.31 -27.70
N ILE A 24 -27.50 -37.38 -27.45
CA ILE A 24 -27.19 -38.35 -26.39
C ILE A 24 -25.83 -39.01 -26.63
N LEU A 25 -25.49 -39.34 -27.88
CA LEU A 25 -24.19 -39.91 -28.21
C LEU A 25 -23.04 -38.90 -28.05
N SER A 26 -23.30 -37.61 -28.25
CA SER A 26 -22.29 -36.58 -28.00
C SER A 26 -21.99 -36.43 -26.51
N GLU A 27 -23.00 -36.52 -25.64
CA GLU A 27 -22.85 -36.51 -24.19
C GLU A 27 -22.20 -37.80 -23.67
N LEU A 28 -22.57 -38.97 -24.21
CA LEU A 28 -21.92 -40.22 -23.79
C LEU A 28 -20.45 -40.28 -24.21
N LYS A 29 -20.07 -39.62 -25.31
CA LYS A 29 -18.66 -39.48 -25.73
C LYS A 29 -17.82 -38.61 -24.81
N THR A 30 -18.43 -37.72 -24.02
CA THR A 30 -17.68 -36.94 -23.03
C THR A 30 -17.35 -37.74 -21.79
N LEU A 31 -17.97 -38.92 -21.60
CA LEU A 31 -17.69 -39.79 -20.47
C LEU A 31 -16.26 -40.29 -20.48
N ARG A 32 -15.64 -40.32 -19.30
CA ARG A 32 -14.26 -40.80 -19.13
C ARG A 32 -14.07 -42.27 -19.56
N ASP A 33 -15.09 -43.08 -19.35
CA ASP A 33 -15.12 -44.52 -19.67
C ASP A 33 -15.88 -44.82 -20.98
N TRP A 34 -15.99 -43.84 -21.90
CA TRP A 34 -16.73 -43.98 -23.15
C TRP A 34 -16.31 -45.21 -23.97
N ASP A 35 -15.01 -45.52 -24.04
CA ASP A 35 -14.51 -46.68 -24.78
C ASP A 35 -15.07 -48.01 -24.22
N THR A 36 -15.29 -48.07 -22.92
CA THR A 36 -15.92 -49.22 -22.25
C THR A 36 -17.41 -49.31 -22.57
N VAL A 37 -18.11 -48.17 -22.61
CA VAL A 37 -19.53 -48.10 -22.99
C VAL A 37 -19.72 -48.49 -24.47
N LYS A 38 -18.83 -48.02 -25.34
CA LYS A 38 -18.84 -48.34 -26.77
C LYS A 38 -18.52 -49.81 -27.05
N ALA A 39 -17.67 -50.43 -26.23
CA ALA A 39 -17.30 -51.85 -26.38
C ALA A 39 -18.49 -52.82 -26.18
N VAL A 40 -19.57 -52.39 -25.51
CA VAL A 40 -20.78 -53.20 -25.29
C VAL A 40 -21.73 -53.17 -26.49
N VAL A 41 -21.56 -52.22 -27.43
CA VAL A 41 -22.44 -52.08 -28.61
C VAL A 41 -22.51 -53.35 -29.47
N PRO A 42 -21.40 -54.03 -29.83
CA PRO A 42 -21.46 -55.25 -30.63
C PRO A 42 -22.15 -56.43 -29.91
N GLU A 43 -22.11 -56.46 -28.58
CA GLU A 43 -22.77 -57.49 -27.77
C GLU A 43 -24.28 -57.20 -27.65
N ALA A 44 -24.66 -55.94 -27.43
CA ALA A 44 -26.04 -55.48 -27.46
C ALA A 44 -26.70 -55.70 -28.84
N GLU A 45 -25.95 -55.50 -29.94
CA GLU A 45 -26.41 -55.80 -31.30
C GLU A 45 -26.64 -57.28 -31.55
N LYS A 46 -25.74 -58.14 -31.05
CA LYS A 46 -25.88 -59.61 -31.16
C LYS A 46 -27.09 -60.13 -30.40
N LEU A 47 -27.37 -59.56 -29.23
CA LEU A 47 -28.49 -59.95 -28.36
C LEU A 47 -29.80 -59.26 -28.75
N GLY A 48 -29.75 -58.20 -29.57
CA GLY A 48 -30.90 -57.37 -29.90
C GLY A 48 -31.47 -56.60 -28.71
N ASP A 49 -30.69 -56.47 -27.63
CA ASP A 49 -31.10 -55.85 -26.36
C ASP A 49 -30.13 -54.71 -25.98
N TYR A 50 -30.61 -53.48 -26.18
CA TYR A 50 -29.87 -52.25 -25.85
C TYR A 50 -29.99 -51.85 -24.39
N SER A 51 -30.76 -52.59 -23.57
CA SER A 51 -30.78 -52.36 -22.12
C SER A 51 -29.39 -52.54 -21.51
N LEU A 52 -28.58 -53.46 -22.03
CA LEU A 52 -27.18 -53.65 -21.63
C LEU A 52 -26.31 -52.42 -21.92
N PHE A 53 -26.46 -51.83 -23.10
CA PHE A 53 -25.77 -50.58 -23.45
C PHE A 53 -26.23 -49.44 -22.53
N SER A 54 -27.54 -49.29 -22.30
CA SER A 54 -28.09 -48.27 -21.41
C SER A 54 -27.62 -48.44 -19.95
N LEU A 55 -27.58 -49.68 -19.43
CA LEU A 55 -27.08 -49.96 -18.08
C LEU A 55 -25.60 -49.65 -17.95
N GLN A 56 -24.78 -50.00 -18.95
CA GLN A 56 -23.36 -49.70 -18.92
C GLN A 56 -23.09 -48.20 -19.02
N ALA A 57 -23.85 -47.48 -19.87
CA ALA A 57 -23.80 -46.03 -19.97
C ALA A 57 -24.18 -45.36 -18.64
N LEU A 58 -25.29 -45.79 -18.03
CA LEU A 58 -25.73 -45.30 -16.72
C LEU A 58 -24.72 -45.60 -15.61
N ALA A 59 -24.13 -46.80 -15.58
CA ALA A 59 -23.12 -47.16 -14.58
C ALA A 59 -21.86 -46.28 -14.71
N SER A 60 -21.43 -45.99 -15.94
CA SER A 60 -20.27 -45.12 -16.21
C SER A 60 -20.57 -43.68 -15.81
N PHE A 61 -21.78 -43.19 -16.12
CA PHE A 61 -22.24 -41.86 -15.74
C PHE A 61 -22.34 -41.69 -14.21
N ILE A 62 -22.88 -42.68 -13.50
CA ILE A 62 -22.95 -42.67 -12.03
C ILE A 62 -21.56 -42.63 -11.41
N LYS A 63 -20.59 -43.38 -11.95
CA LYS A 63 -19.20 -43.35 -11.47
C LYS A 63 -18.57 -41.98 -11.67
N GLU A 64 -18.75 -41.39 -12.84
CA GLU A 64 -18.23 -40.05 -13.14
C GLU A 64 -18.81 -38.99 -12.20
N PHE A 65 -20.13 -39.01 -11.98
CA PHE A 65 -20.76 -38.14 -10.99
C PHE A 65 -20.22 -38.33 -9.58
N HIS A 66 -19.91 -39.55 -9.15
CA HIS A 66 -19.30 -39.78 -7.84
C HIS A 66 -17.90 -39.18 -7.75
N ILE A 67 -17.10 -39.28 -8.82
CA ILE A 67 -15.78 -38.67 -8.90
C ILE A 67 -15.89 -37.14 -8.87
N GLU A 68 -16.75 -36.55 -9.68
CA GLU A 68 -16.97 -35.10 -9.71
C GLU A 68 -17.47 -34.58 -8.35
N ARG A 69 -18.41 -35.29 -7.72
CA ARG A 69 -18.88 -34.96 -6.37
C ARG A 69 -17.74 -35.02 -5.35
N GLY A 70 -16.84 -35.99 -5.46
CA GLY A 70 -15.65 -36.08 -4.61
C GLY A 70 -14.73 -34.86 -4.80
N LEU A 71 -14.39 -34.53 -6.04
CA LEU A 71 -13.56 -33.36 -6.37
C LEU A 71 -14.19 -32.04 -5.92
N LEU A 72 -15.51 -31.89 -6.08
CA LEU A 72 -16.25 -30.74 -5.57
C LEU A 72 -16.23 -30.70 -4.04
N GLY A 73 -16.36 -31.84 -3.38
CA GLY A 73 -16.23 -31.97 -1.92
C GLY A 73 -14.86 -31.50 -1.43
N GLU A 74 -13.78 -32.01 -2.00
CA GLU A 74 -12.40 -31.59 -1.67
C GLU A 74 -12.19 -30.09 -1.92
N ARG A 75 -12.76 -29.56 -3.01
CA ARG A 75 -12.69 -28.12 -3.31
C ARG A 75 -13.46 -27.29 -2.29
N ILE A 76 -14.63 -27.74 -1.84
CA ILE A 76 -15.44 -27.08 -0.81
C ILE A 76 -14.71 -27.11 0.54
N GLU A 77 -14.11 -28.24 0.91
CA GLU A 77 -13.30 -28.36 2.13
C GLU A 77 -12.10 -27.41 2.08
N GLY A 78 -11.37 -27.37 0.96
CA GLY A 78 -10.25 -26.46 0.76
C GLY A 78 -10.66 -24.97 0.81
N LEU A 79 -11.85 -24.62 0.31
CA LEU A 79 -12.40 -23.27 0.44
C LEU A 79 -12.83 -22.95 1.88
N THR A 80 -13.42 -23.92 2.57
CA THR A 80 -13.82 -23.79 3.97
C THR A 80 -12.60 -23.53 4.85
N GLN A 81 -11.51 -24.28 4.66
CA GLN A 81 -10.26 -24.07 5.39
C GLN A 81 -9.69 -22.67 5.16
N LYS A 82 -9.61 -22.22 3.90
CA LYS A 82 -9.13 -20.86 3.58
C LYS A 82 -10.03 -19.78 4.19
N LEU A 83 -11.33 -20.04 4.30
CA LEU A 83 -12.27 -19.11 4.91
C LEU A 83 -12.09 -19.07 6.44
N GLU A 84 -11.76 -20.19 7.07
CA GLU A 84 -11.39 -20.21 8.50
C GLU A 84 -10.07 -19.50 8.75
N ASP A 85 -9.04 -19.76 7.95
CA ASP A 85 -7.75 -19.09 8.06
C ASP A 85 -7.92 -17.56 7.94
N THR A 86 -8.65 -17.10 6.92
CA THR A 86 -8.92 -15.66 6.75
C THR A 86 -9.75 -15.07 7.89
N ARG A 87 -10.72 -15.82 8.46
CA ARG A 87 -11.44 -15.39 9.67
C ARG A 87 -10.53 -15.27 10.88
N THR A 88 -9.58 -16.19 11.07
CA THR A 88 -8.62 -16.12 12.19
C THR A 88 -7.69 -14.92 12.02
N GLU A 89 -7.12 -14.70 10.83
CA GLU A 89 -6.30 -13.53 10.54
C GLU A 89 -7.05 -12.21 10.79
N MET A 90 -8.33 -12.14 10.38
CA MET A 90 -9.15 -10.95 10.63
C MET A 90 -9.34 -10.70 12.13
N ARG A 91 -9.66 -11.73 12.92
CA ARG A 91 -9.79 -11.60 14.38
C ARG A 91 -8.50 -11.12 15.04
N GLU A 92 -7.35 -11.62 14.60
CA GLU A 92 -6.05 -11.18 15.11
C GLU A 92 -5.77 -9.72 14.76
N ARG A 93 -6.06 -9.31 13.51
CA ARG A 93 -5.94 -7.92 13.07
C ARG A 93 -6.85 -6.99 13.86
N ASP A 94 -8.10 -7.40 14.08
CA ASP A 94 -9.08 -6.63 14.87
C ASP A 94 -8.60 -6.45 16.31
N SER A 95 -8.15 -7.51 16.97
CA SER A 95 -7.59 -7.41 18.33
C SER A 95 -6.35 -6.51 18.39
N ALA A 96 -5.48 -6.56 17.37
CA ALA A 96 -4.33 -5.68 17.29
C ALA A 96 -4.72 -4.21 17.08
N LEU A 97 -5.75 -3.95 16.27
CA LEU A 97 -6.30 -2.60 16.06
C LEU A 97 -6.95 -2.06 17.33
N GLU A 98 -7.76 -2.84 18.02
CA GLU A 98 -8.36 -2.47 19.31
C GLU A 98 -7.30 -2.08 20.34
N LYS A 99 -6.22 -2.87 20.46
CA LYS A 99 -5.09 -2.54 21.35
C LYS A 99 -4.44 -1.21 20.97
N ARG A 100 -4.24 -0.94 19.67
CA ARG A 100 -3.66 0.32 19.20
C ARG A 100 -4.59 1.51 19.47
N ILE A 101 -5.89 1.36 19.25
CA ILE A 101 -6.90 2.38 19.56
C ILE A 101 -6.84 2.70 21.06
N HIS A 102 -6.83 1.69 21.91
CA HIS A 102 -6.80 1.89 23.35
C HIS A 102 -5.52 2.62 23.84
N VAL A 103 -4.36 2.34 23.22
CA VAL A 103 -3.12 3.07 23.50
C VAL A 103 -3.23 4.53 23.05
N LEU A 104 -3.81 4.79 21.88
CA LEU A 104 -4.02 6.16 21.39
C LEU A 104 -5.01 6.94 22.26
N GLU A 105 -6.09 6.32 22.72
CA GLU A 105 -7.05 6.93 23.65
C GLU A 105 -6.38 7.31 24.98
N LYS A 106 -5.54 6.41 25.53
CA LYS A 106 -4.75 6.72 26.73
C LYS A 106 -3.82 7.90 26.51
N GLY A 107 -3.11 7.94 25.38
CA GLY A 107 -2.24 9.05 25.02
C GLY A 107 -3.01 10.36 24.86
N LEU A 108 -4.18 10.34 24.21
CA LEU A 108 -5.04 11.50 24.04
C LEU A 108 -5.52 12.05 25.38
N ASN A 109 -5.96 11.18 26.29
CA ASN A 109 -6.37 11.57 27.64
C ASN A 109 -5.21 12.20 28.43
N GLU A 110 -3.99 11.70 28.29
CA GLU A 110 -2.82 12.29 28.93
C GLU A 110 -2.50 13.68 28.36
N VAL A 111 -2.58 13.84 27.03
CA VAL A 111 -2.41 15.14 26.37
C VAL A 111 -3.46 16.12 26.84
N GLN A 112 -4.74 15.73 26.89
CA GLN A 112 -5.83 16.59 27.39
C GLN A 112 -5.58 17.04 28.83
N ARG A 113 -5.13 16.15 29.73
CA ARG A 113 -4.75 16.51 31.10
C ARG A 113 -3.61 17.53 31.13
N LYS A 114 -2.58 17.35 30.30
CA LYS A 114 -1.47 18.29 30.19
C LYS A 114 -1.92 19.65 29.64
N THR A 115 -2.82 19.66 28.66
CA THR A 115 -3.39 20.90 28.12
C THR A 115 -4.16 21.67 29.19
N LEU A 116 -5.01 21.01 29.97
CA LEU A 116 -5.73 21.64 31.09
C LEU A 116 -4.77 22.22 32.15
N LEU A 117 -3.66 21.53 32.44
CA LEU A 117 -2.62 22.04 33.33
C LEU A 117 -1.95 23.29 32.76
N ILE A 118 -1.62 23.28 31.46
CA ILE A 118 -1.02 24.44 30.78
C ILE A 118 -1.99 25.63 30.78
N GLU A 119 -3.26 25.41 30.50
CA GLU A 119 -4.30 26.45 30.59
C GLU A 119 -4.40 27.01 32.03
N GLY A 120 -4.36 26.14 33.04
CA GLY A 120 -4.32 26.54 34.44
C GLY A 120 -3.11 27.41 34.80
N ILE A 121 -1.91 27.03 34.34
CA ILE A 121 -0.68 27.82 34.51
C ILE A 121 -0.78 29.14 33.75
N SER A 122 -1.32 29.13 32.53
CA SER A 122 -1.50 30.33 31.71
C SER A 122 -2.39 31.37 32.40
N ASN A 123 -3.41 30.91 33.13
CA ASN A 123 -4.28 31.80 33.92
C ASN A 123 -3.58 32.39 35.16
N LEU A 124 -2.49 31.77 35.64
CA LEU A 124 -1.70 32.24 36.77
C LEU A 124 -0.57 33.19 36.37
N LEU A 125 -0.10 33.13 35.11
CA LEU A 125 0.98 33.99 34.60
C LEU A 125 0.74 35.49 34.85
N PRO A 126 -0.45 36.07 34.62
CA PRO A 126 -0.67 37.49 34.91
C PRO A 126 -0.47 37.84 36.38
N ARG A 127 -0.93 36.98 37.30
CA ARG A 127 -0.75 37.17 38.75
C ARG A 127 0.70 37.03 39.18
N ILE A 128 1.44 36.12 38.55
CA ILE A 128 2.88 35.97 38.78
C ILE A 128 3.61 37.23 38.31
N ASN A 129 3.31 37.74 37.11
CA ASN A 129 3.88 38.98 36.60
C ASN A 129 3.57 40.18 37.50
N GLU A 130 2.32 40.33 37.97
CA GLU A 130 1.94 41.40 38.92
C GLU A 130 2.70 41.30 40.26
N LEU A 131 2.96 40.08 40.74
CA LEU A 131 3.74 39.86 41.96
C LEU A 131 5.23 40.14 41.74
N GLU A 132 5.77 39.78 40.59
CA GLU A 132 7.15 40.10 40.19
C GLU A 132 7.34 41.62 40.11
N GLU A 133 6.43 42.35 39.45
CA GLU A 133 6.49 43.81 39.34
C GLU A 133 6.41 44.50 40.70
N LYS A 134 5.52 44.02 41.59
CA LYS A 134 5.45 44.50 42.99
C LYS A 134 6.71 44.20 43.79
N LEU A 135 7.34 43.05 43.56
CA LEU A 135 8.60 42.68 44.21
C LEU A 135 9.74 43.59 43.74
N GLU A 136 9.84 43.85 42.44
CA GLU A 136 10.83 44.77 41.87
C GLU A 136 10.63 46.20 42.38
N MET A 137 9.40 46.70 42.39
CA MET A 137 9.09 48.01 42.95
C MET A 137 9.45 48.11 44.43
N ASN A 138 9.08 47.11 45.24
CA ASN A 138 9.43 47.09 46.67
C ASN A 138 10.95 47.04 46.89
N GLN A 139 11.69 46.28 46.08
CA GLN A 139 13.16 46.24 46.17
C GLN A 139 13.77 47.60 45.81
N ALA A 140 13.30 48.25 44.75
CA ALA A 140 13.76 49.57 44.35
C ALA A 140 13.46 50.63 45.42
N GLU A 141 12.26 50.59 46.02
CA GLU A 141 11.91 51.48 47.13
C GLU A 141 12.76 51.24 48.38
N ILE A 142 12.98 49.98 48.75
CA ILE A 142 13.83 49.62 49.90
C ILE A 142 15.26 50.10 49.66
N LEU A 143 15.82 49.89 48.46
CA LEU A 143 17.14 50.37 48.08
C LEU A 143 17.23 51.90 48.13
N ALA A 144 16.24 52.61 47.59
CA ALA A 144 16.21 54.07 47.63
C ALA A 144 16.09 54.62 49.07
N ARG A 145 15.34 53.93 49.95
CA ARG A 145 15.26 54.27 51.38
C ARG A 145 16.59 54.02 52.10
N PHE A 146 17.26 52.90 51.81
CA PHE A 146 18.59 52.64 52.34
C PHE A 146 19.59 53.66 51.84
N GLU A 147 19.62 53.96 50.54
CA GLU A 147 20.50 54.95 49.94
C GLU A 147 20.31 56.33 50.60
N LYS A 148 19.08 56.80 50.75
CA LYS A 148 18.79 58.05 51.48
C LYS A 148 19.22 58.00 52.95
N SER A 149 19.02 56.87 53.63
CA SER A 149 19.39 56.72 55.04
C SER A 149 20.91 56.68 55.21
N TYR A 150 21.61 55.98 54.32
CA TYR A 150 23.08 55.93 54.30
C TYR A 150 23.69 57.25 53.86
N LEU A 151 23.10 57.98 52.90
CA LEU A 151 23.54 59.33 52.53
C LEU A 151 23.46 60.27 53.73
N ARG A 152 22.32 60.28 54.44
CA ARG A 152 22.18 61.07 55.68
C ARG A 152 23.18 60.64 56.76
N LEU A 153 23.34 59.33 56.98
CA LEU A 153 24.30 58.82 57.96
C LEU A 153 25.75 59.18 57.58
N ILE A 154 26.07 59.18 56.29
CA ILE A 154 27.39 59.59 55.76
C ILE A 154 27.57 61.09 55.92
N GLU A 155 26.57 61.91 55.56
CA GLU A 155 26.60 63.37 55.75
C GLU A 155 26.79 63.72 57.24
N GLU A 156 26.00 63.12 58.12
CA GLU A 156 26.14 63.28 59.58
C GLU A 156 27.50 62.79 60.08
N LYS A 157 27.98 61.62 59.63
CA LYS A 157 29.31 61.11 59.99
C LYS A 157 30.44 61.98 59.45
N VAL A 158 30.29 62.55 58.27
CA VAL A 158 31.27 63.45 57.65
C VAL A 158 31.28 64.79 58.38
N GLU A 159 30.13 65.36 58.72
CA GLU A 159 30.04 66.55 59.57
C GLU A 159 30.61 66.29 60.96
N GLU A 160 30.27 65.16 61.58
CA GLU A 160 30.85 64.73 62.85
C GLU A 160 32.37 64.56 62.74
N LEU A 161 32.87 63.88 61.71
CA LEU A 161 34.31 63.67 61.51
C LEU A 161 35.04 64.97 61.18
N VAL A 162 34.46 65.88 60.40
CA VAL A 162 35.04 67.19 60.11
C VAL A 162 35.07 68.04 61.38
N ASN A 163 33.98 68.06 62.15
CA ASN A 163 33.92 68.76 63.44
C ASN A 163 34.83 68.12 64.49
N GLN A 164 34.95 66.78 64.51
CA GLN A 164 35.89 66.05 65.33
C GLN A 164 37.31 66.30 64.88
N ARG A 165 37.62 66.38 63.58
CA ARG A 165 38.98 66.68 63.10
C ARG A 165 39.38 68.11 63.36
N ILE A 166 38.44 69.05 63.33
CA ILE A 166 38.65 70.43 63.79
C ILE A 166 38.92 70.45 65.30
N ARG A 167 38.13 69.73 66.10
CA ARG A 167 38.32 69.61 67.57
C ARG A 167 39.53 68.77 67.97
N GLU A 168 39.93 67.79 67.17
CA GLU A 168 41.13 66.97 67.33
C GLU A 168 42.37 67.75 66.86
N LEU A 169 42.26 68.63 65.87
CA LEU A 169 43.36 69.58 65.58
C LEU A 169 43.53 70.60 66.72
N GLU A 170 42.47 70.94 67.44
CA GLU A 170 42.52 71.71 68.70
C GLU A 170 42.89 70.87 69.93
N GLY A 171 42.68 69.54 69.89
CA GLY A 171 42.81 68.61 71.02
C GLY A 171 43.98 67.62 70.93
N SER A 172 44.68 67.54 69.80
CA SER A 172 45.85 66.69 69.54
C SER A 172 47.11 67.29 70.19
N ILE A 173 46.97 67.70 71.45
CA ILE A 173 48.05 67.84 72.42
C ILE A 173 47.97 66.76 73.50
N LEU A 174 46.93 65.91 73.61
CA LEU A 174 46.94 64.80 74.59
C LEU A 174 46.09 63.59 74.15
N GLY A 175 46.69 62.39 74.06
CA GLY A 175 45.93 61.16 74.40
C GLY A 175 46.04 59.92 73.51
N VAL A 176 47.22 59.55 73.02
CA VAL A 176 47.46 58.42 72.08
C VAL A 176 47.15 57.00 72.61
N SER A 177 46.59 56.83 73.82
CA SER A 177 46.41 55.50 74.42
C SER A 177 44.99 54.92 74.40
N GLY A 178 43.95 55.71 74.15
CA GLY A 178 42.55 55.24 74.12
C GLY A 178 42.06 54.81 72.75
N ASP A 179 42.62 55.39 71.69
CA ASP A 179 42.18 55.21 70.30
C ASP A 179 42.47 53.81 69.77
N LEU A 180 43.57 53.19 70.21
CA LEU A 180 43.95 51.85 69.77
C LEU A 180 42.94 50.78 70.19
N ALA A 181 42.35 50.91 71.39
CA ALA A 181 41.34 49.99 71.89
C ALA A 181 39.99 50.17 71.18
N LYS A 182 39.63 51.41 70.80
CA LYS A 182 38.45 51.70 69.99
C LYS A 182 38.62 51.19 68.56
N SER A 183 39.76 51.47 67.92
CA SER A 183 40.05 50.98 66.57
C SER A 183 40.08 49.46 66.50
N LEU A 184 40.61 48.77 67.52
CA LEU A 184 40.55 47.31 67.61
C LEU A 184 39.10 46.79 67.69
N ARG A 185 38.23 47.48 68.44
CA ARG A 185 36.82 47.09 68.60
C ARG A 185 36.02 47.33 67.31
N GLU A 186 36.24 48.45 66.63
CA GLU A 186 35.64 48.71 65.31
C GLU A 186 36.11 47.72 64.24
N LEU A 187 37.38 47.31 64.30
CA LEU A 187 37.94 46.32 63.38
C LEU A 187 37.36 44.92 63.64
N GLN A 188 37.11 44.56 64.90
CA GLN A 188 36.37 43.35 65.26
C GLN A 188 34.92 43.37 64.74
N GLU A 189 34.20 44.47 64.93
CA GLU A 189 32.82 44.58 64.43
C GLU A 189 32.73 44.50 62.89
N ARG A 190 33.69 45.12 62.18
CA ARG A 190 33.78 44.98 60.71
C ARG A 190 34.10 43.54 60.30
N HIS A 191 34.96 42.85 61.06
CA HIS A 191 35.25 41.45 60.79
C HIS A 191 34.04 40.55 61.00
N GLU A 192 33.28 40.76 62.08
CA GLU A 192 32.03 40.03 62.32
C GLU A 192 31.00 40.28 61.22
N LYS A 193 30.83 41.53 60.77
CA LYS A 193 29.95 41.84 59.63
C LYS A 193 30.39 41.13 58.35
N LEU A 194 31.68 41.13 58.04
CA LEU A 194 32.22 40.43 56.87
C LEU A 194 32.04 38.91 56.97
N ILE A 195 32.14 38.33 58.18
CA ILE A 195 31.89 36.89 58.38
C ILE A 195 30.42 36.54 58.09
N ILE A 196 29.49 37.35 58.60
CA ILE A 196 28.05 37.15 58.35
C ILE A 196 27.75 37.29 56.86
N GLU A 197 28.26 38.33 56.22
CA GLU A 197 28.06 38.59 54.80
C GLU A 197 28.68 37.49 53.92
N ASN A 198 29.85 36.97 54.29
CA ASN A 198 30.46 35.82 53.60
C ASN A 198 29.60 34.56 53.74
N TYR A 199 29.00 34.33 54.90
CA TYR A 199 28.10 33.19 55.13
C TYR A 199 26.83 33.29 54.28
N GLU A 200 26.22 34.48 54.20
CA GLU A 200 25.05 34.73 53.35
C GLU A 200 25.37 34.58 51.86
N LEU A 201 26.52 35.10 51.42
CA LEU A 201 26.99 34.94 50.04
C LEU A 201 27.22 33.47 49.69
N ARG A 202 27.85 32.70 50.59
CA ARG A 202 28.01 31.24 50.40
C ARG A 202 26.66 30.54 50.26
N ARG A 203 25.68 30.91 51.09
CA ARG A 203 24.32 30.33 51.01
C ARG A 203 23.62 30.66 49.69
N LYS A 204 23.76 31.90 49.20
CA LYS A 204 23.25 32.31 47.88
C LYS A 204 23.93 31.56 46.74
N VAL A 205 25.25 31.41 46.79
CA VAL A 205 26.01 30.64 45.77
C VAL A 205 25.56 29.18 45.74
N GLU A 206 25.34 28.56 46.90
CA GLU A 206 24.86 27.17 46.97
C GLU A 206 23.45 27.04 46.37
N SER A 207 22.55 27.98 46.68
CA SER A 207 21.21 28.03 46.10
C SER A 207 21.24 28.20 44.57
N LEU A 208 22.08 29.12 44.07
CA LEU A 208 22.23 29.36 42.64
C LEU A 208 22.83 28.15 41.91
N ARG A 209 23.78 27.45 42.52
CA ARG A 209 24.31 26.17 41.98
C ARG A 209 23.23 25.10 41.90
N GLY A 210 22.36 25.01 42.91
CA GLY A 210 21.20 24.12 42.89
C GLY A 210 20.23 24.44 41.76
N ALA A 211 19.92 25.71 41.56
CA ALA A 211 19.06 26.17 40.46
C ALA A 211 19.69 25.89 39.08
N LEU A 212 21.00 26.13 38.93
CA LEU A 212 21.74 25.86 37.71
C LEU A 212 21.68 24.38 37.34
N ARG A 213 21.93 23.48 38.29
CA ARG A 213 21.83 22.02 38.06
C ARG A 213 20.43 21.59 37.62
N LYS A 214 19.38 22.17 38.20
CA LYS A 214 18.00 21.90 37.75
C LYS A 214 17.79 22.35 36.31
N LYS A 215 18.25 23.56 35.96
CA LYS A 215 18.14 24.10 34.61
C LYS A 215 18.96 23.30 33.58
N GLU A 216 20.13 22.80 33.97
CA GLU A 216 20.92 21.88 33.14
C GLU A 216 20.20 20.56 32.91
N GLY A 217 19.51 20.03 33.92
CA GLY A 217 18.64 18.85 33.79
C GLY A 217 17.47 19.08 32.83
N GLU A 218 16.75 20.20 32.99
CA GLU A 218 15.66 20.60 32.08
C GLU A 218 16.16 20.75 30.63
N LEU A 219 17.34 21.37 30.43
CA LEU A 219 17.99 21.50 29.13
C LEU A 219 18.34 20.14 28.52
N ALA A 220 18.84 19.19 29.31
CA ALA A 220 19.16 17.85 28.84
C ALA A 220 17.89 17.10 28.39
N GLU A 221 16.79 17.23 29.12
CA GLU A 221 15.49 16.65 28.74
C GLU A 221 14.92 17.29 27.46
N LEU A 222 15.00 18.62 27.35
CA LEU A 222 14.57 19.33 26.15
C LEU A 222 15.39 18.91 24.93
N ARG A 223 16.72 18.76 25.07
CA ARG A 223 17.58 18.24 23.98
C ARG A 223 17.16 16.83 23.54
N LYS A 224 16.83 15.94 24.47
CA LYS A 224 16.31 14.60 24.14
C LYS A 224 15.00 14.68 23.35
N LYS A 225 14.06 15.53 23.78
CA LYS A 225 12.80 15.75 23.07
C LYS A 225 13.03 16.28 21.65
N VAL A 226 13.91 17.27 21.48
CA VAL A 226 14.26 17.80 20.16
C VAL A 226 14.84 16.71 19.25
N SER A 227 15.73 15.86 19.77
CA SER A 227 16.26 14.72 19.01
C SER A 227 15.16 13.76 18.55
N SER A 228 14.19 13.47 19.43
CA SER A 228 13.06 12.60 19.07
C SER A 228 12.17 13.20 17.97
N TYR A 229 11.98 14.53 17.96
CA TYR A 229 11.24 15.19 16.88
C TYR A 229 12.01 15.17 15.56
N ALA A 230 13.34 15.27 15.59
CA ALA A 230 14.16 15.14 14.40
C ALA A 230 14.05 13.74 13.77
N GLU A 231 13.99 12.68 14.59
CA GLU A 231 13.75 11.32 14.12
C GLU A 231 12.36 11.13 13.52
N LEU A 232 11.32 11.70 14.16
CA LEU A 232 9.96 11.69 13.63
C LEU A 232 9.88 12.39 12.27
N ASN A 233 10.53 13.54 12.11
CA ASN A 233 10.57 14.25 10.85
C ASN A 233 11.24 13.42 9.74
N ARG A 234 12.37 12.76 10.02
CA ARG A 234 13.00 11.85 9.06
C ARG A 234 12.05 10.73 8.62
N ARG A 235 11.28 10.18 9.56
CA ARG A 235 10.31 9.12 9.26
C ARG A 235 9.13 9.64 8.43
N ILE A 236 8.69 10.86 8.67
CA ILE A 236 7.67 11.54 7.84
C ILE A 236 8.19 11.74 6.42
N GLU A 237 9.43 12.21 6.25
CA GLU A 237 10.05 12.37 4.93
C GLU A 237 10.15 11.04 4.18
N GLU A 238 10.53 9.95 4.87
CA GLU A 238 10.57 8.62 4.27
C GLU A 238 9.19 8.14 3.83
N LEU A 239 8.16 8.34 4.65
CA LEU A 239 6.77 8.03 4.30
C LEU A 239 6.29 8.86 3.10
N GLN A 240 6.60 10.15 3.05
CA GLN A 240 6.27 11.01 1.92
C GLN A 240 6.92 10.52 0.61
N ARG A 241 8.19 10.10 0.64
CA ARG A 241 8.86 9.51 -0.53
C ARG A 241 8.15 8.24 -0.99
N ARG A 242 7.77 7.35 -0.06
CA ARG A 242 7.02 6.13 -0.39
C ARG A 242 5.66 6.44 -1.00
N VAL A 243 4.94 7.43 -0.49
CA VAL A 243 3.65 7.87 -1.07
C VAL A 243 3.85 8.35 -2.50
N GLN A 244 4.85 9.19 -2.77
CA GLN A 244 5.15 9.64 -4.13
C GLN A 244 5.53 8.50 -5.08
N GLU A 245 6.24 7.48 -4.59
CA GLU A 245 6.52 6.27 -5.37
C GLU A 245 5.25 5.47 -5.69
N TYR A 246 4.33 5.33 -4.73
CA TYR A 246 3.05 4.68 -4.95
C TYR A 246 2.19 5.47 -5.94
N GLU A 247 2.10 6.80 -5.82
CA GLU A 247 1.40 7.65 -6.79
C GLU A 247 1.95 7.48 -8.21
N LYS A 248 3.28 7.44 -8.37
CA LYS A 248 3.92 7.17 -9.66
C LYS A 248 3.58 5.77 -10.20
N LYS A 249 3.57 4.75 -9.34
CA LYS A 249 3.21 3.38 -9.72
C LYS A 249 1.74 3.28 -10.12
N THR A 250 0.83 3.86 -9.35
CA THR A 250 -0.60 3.93 -9.67
C THR A 250 -0.83 4.66 -10.97
N GLY A 251 -0.16 5.80 -11.19
CA GLY A 251 -0.24 6.53 -12.47
C GLY A 251 0.23 5.70 -13.67
N ARG A 252 1.26 4.85 -13.52
CA ARG A 252 1.69 3.91 -14.56
C ARG A 252 0.67 2.80 -14.78
N LEU A 253 0.09 2.24 -13.71
CA LEU A 253 -0.96 1.22 -13.81
C LEU A 253 -2.20 1.76 -14.52
N SER A 254 -2.68 2.95 -14.17
CA SER A 254 -3.82 3.57 -14.84
C SER A 254 -3.56 3.93 -16.31
N LYS A 255 -2.30 4.16 -16.69
CA LYS A 255 -1.92 4.29 -18.12
C LYS A 255 -1.94 2.94 -18.82
N ALA A 256 -1.34 1.92 -18.22
CA ALA A 256 -1.31 0.57 -18.75
C ALA A 256 -2.73 -0.01 -18.90
N GLU A 257 -3.61 0.23 -17.93
CA GLU A 257 -5.03 -0.13 -17.97
C GLU A 257 -5.76 0.54 -19.15
N ARG A 258 -5.58 1.86 -19.33
CA ARG A 258 -6.16 2.58 -20.47
C ARG A 258 -5.63 2.07 -21.82
N GLU A 259 -4.34 1.76 -21.90
CA GLU A 259 -3.76 1.16 -23.10
C GLU A 259 -4.30 -0.24 -23.37
N LEU A 260 -4.45 -1.07 -22.33
CA LEU A 260 -5.07 -2.40 -22.42
C LEU A 260 -6.50 -2.32 -22.95
N LEU A 261 -7.34 -1.48 -22.34
CA LEU A 261 -8.72 -1.24 -22.78
C LEU A 261 -8.79 -0.78 -24.23
N ARG A 262 -7.88 0.13 -24.64
CA ARG A 262 -7.82 0.62 -26.01
C ARG A 262 -7.39 -0.44 -27.01
N LEU A 263 -6.43 -1.29 -26.64
CA LEU A 263 -5.92 -2.36 -27.51
C LEU A 263 -6.95 -3.49 -27.69
N THR A 264 -7.72 -3.80 -26.67
CA THR A 264 -8.74 -4.87 -26.72
C THR A 264 -10.13 -4.36 -27.14
N GLY A 265 -10.37 -3.06 -27.08
CA GLY A 265 -11.68 -2.45 -27.35
C GLY A 265 -12.73 -2.78 -26.28
N ALA A 266 -12.31 -3.23 -25.10
CA ALA A 266 -13.18 -3.68 -24.02
C ALA A 266 -13.72 -2.50 -23.18
N GLY A 267 -14.92 -2.67 -22.59
CA GLY A 267 -15.54 -1.67 -21.72
C GLY A 267 -15.02 -1.69 -20.28
N SER A 268 -14.42 -2.82 -19.87
CA SER A 268 -13.86 -3.02 -18.52
C SER A 268 -12.50 -3.74 -18.55
N LEU A 269 -11.70 -3.56 -17.49
CA LEU A 269 -10.37 -4.17 -17.39
C LEU A 269 -10.46 -5.71 -17.37
N GLU A 270 -11.50 -6.26 -16.75
CA GLU A 270 -11.74 -7.71 -16.69
C GLU A 270 -12.02 -8.29 -18.07
N GLU A 271 -12.87 -7.63 -18.86
CA GLU A 271 -13.11 -7.98 -20.26
C GLU A 271 -11.84 -7.86 -21.11
N ALA A 272 -11.02 -6.81 -20.88
CA ALA A 272 -9.73 -6.67 -21.58
C ALA A 272 -8.77 -7.81 -21.27
N LEU A 273 -8.68 -8.22 -20.00
CA LEU A 273 -7.84 -9.34 -19.58
C LEU A 273 -8.34 -10.67 -20.14
N GLU A 274 -9.64 -10.89 -20.19
CA GLU A 274 -10.22 -12.07 -20.84
C GLU A 274 -9.98 -12.07 -22.35
N ALA A 275 -10.14 -10.94 -23.03
CA ALA A 275 -9.82 -10.82 -24.45
C ALA A 275 -8.35 -11.16 -24.73
N VAL A 276 -7.42 -10.66 -23.90
CA VAL A 276 -6.00 -11.02 -24.01
C VAL A 276 -5.75 -12.51 -23.74
N ARG A 277 -6.47 -13.12 -22.79
CA ARG A 277 -6.38 -14.57 -22.53
C ARG A 277 -6.88 -15.38 -23.73
N ARG A 278 -8.03 -15.02 -24.29
CA ARG A 278 -8.55 -15.65 -25.52
C ARG A 278 -7.59 -15.47 -26.69
N MET A 279 -7.04 -14.26 -26.90
CA MET A 279 -6.02 -14.02 -27.92
C MET A 279 -4.76 -14.86 -27.70
N LYS A 280 -4.39 -15.15 -26.45
CA LYS A 280 -3.24 -16.01 -26.11
C LYS A 280 -3.55 -17.49 -26.33
N GLU A 281 -4.79 -17.92 -26.09
CA GLU A 281 -5.26 -19.30 -26.33
C GLU A 281 -5.49 -19.57 -27.82
N GLU A 282 -6.03 -18.60 -28.54
CA GLU A 282 -6.19 -18.58 -30.00
C GLU A 282 -4.89 -18.24 -30.74
N TYR A 283 -3.81 -17.92 -30.01
CA TYR A 283 -2.51 -17.63 -30.60
C TYR A 283 -1.98 -18.88 -31.32
N VAL A 284 -2.24 -18.96 -32.63
CA VAL A 284 -1.67 -20.01 -33.48
C VAL A 284 -0.19 -19.70 -33.66
N PRO A 285 0.72 -20.57 -33.19
CA PRO A 285 2.15 -20.32 -33.31
C PRO A 285 2.53 -20.13 -34.78
N LYS A 286 3.42 -19.18 -35.08
CA LYS A 286 3.93 -18.95 -36.44
C LYS A 286 4.46 -20.22 -37.10
N SER A 287 4.91 -21.21 -36.31
CA SER A 287 5.34 -22.53 -36.79
C SER A 287 4.23 -23.38 -37.41
N LYS A 288 2.96 -23.20 -37.03
CA LYS A 288 1.80 -23.85 -37.67
C LYS A 288 1.26 -23.05 -38.85
N VAL A 289 1.41 -21.72 -38.83
CA VAL A 289 0.94 -20.83 -39.90
C VAL A 289 1.89 -20.81 -41.10
N ALA A 290 3.21 -20.92 -40.86
CA ALA A 290 4.23 -20.95 -41.92
C ALA A 290 4.05 -22.10 -42.95
N PRO A 291 3.84 -23.37 -42.55
CA PRO A 291 3.61 -24.45 -43.51
C PRO A 291 2.30 -24.25 -44.29
N LEU A 292 1.22 -23.81 -43.63
CA LEU A 292 -0.05 -23.51 -44.30
C LEU A 292 0.07 -22.38 -45.32
N LEU A 293 0.84 -21.32 -45.02
CA LEU A 293 1.13 -20.25 -45.98
C LEU A 293 1.95 -20.74 -47.18
N SER A 294 2.89 -21.66 -46.97
CA SER A 294 3.66 -22.25 -48.07
C SER A 294 2.79 -23.14 -48.96
N GLU A 295 1.86 -23.89 -48.37
CA GLU A 295 0.88 -24.68 -49.13
C GLU A 295 -0.09 -23.79 -49.90
N LEU A 296 -0.54 -22.68 -49.31
CA LEU A 296 -1.40 -21.69 -49.97
C LEU A 296 -0.73 -21.07 -51.19
N LYS A 297 0.56 -20.67 -51.06
CA LYS A 297 1.34 -20.16 -52.20
C LYS A 297 1.50 -21.21 -53.29
N ARG A 298 1.81 -22.45 -52.93
CA ARG A 298 1.94 -23.56 -53.89
C ARG A 298 0.62 -23.85 -54.61
N LEU A 299 -0.51 -23.79 -53.89
CA LEU A 299 -1.83 -23.94 -54.49
C LEU A 299 -2.19 -22.77 -55.40
N GLN A 300 -1.79 -21.54 -55.05
CA GLN A 300 -1.98 -20.35 -55.87
C GLN A 300 -1.17 -20.43 -57.17
N GLU A 301 0.11 -20.80 -57.10
CA GLU A 301 0.95 -21.04 -58.28
C GLU A 301 0.35 -22.11 -59.19
N ARG A 302 -0.17 -23.19 -58.61
CA ARG A 302 -0.83 -24.26 -59.38
C ARG A 302 -2.16 -23.81 -60.01
N LEU A 303 -2.88 -22.90 -59.36
CA LEU A 303 -4.07 -22.26 -59.92
C LEU A 303 -3.71 -21.40 -61.14
N GLU A 304 -2.67 -20.59 -61.04
CA GLU A 304 -2.18 -19.78 -62.16
C GLU A 304 -1.68 -20.64 -63.33
N GLU A 305 -1.00 -21.75 -63.06
CA GLU A 305 -0.61 -22.72 -64.09
C GLU A 305 -1.83 -23.33 -64.80
N LEU A 306 -2.82 -23.77 -64.03
CA LEU A 306 -4.06 -24.33 -64.57
C LEU A 306 -4.85 -23.30 -65.36
N GLU A 307 -4.89 -22.04 -64.93
CA GLU A 307 -5.53 -20.96 -65.69
C GLU A 307 -4.83 -20.71 -67.02
N ARG A 308 -3.49 -20.71 -67.05
CA ARG A 308 -2.71 -20.59 -68.29
C ARG A 308 -2.93 -21.78 -69.22
N GLU A 309 -2.95 -22.99 -68.68
CA GLU A 309 -3.20 -24.21 -69.45
C GLU A 309 -4.62 -24.21 -70.04
N ASN A 310 -5.62 -23.79 -69.25
CA ASN A 310 -7.00 -23.69 -69.71
C ASN A 310 -7.14 -22.62 -70.81
N ALA A 311 -6.48 -21.47 -70.66
CA ALA A 311 -6.45 -20.44 -71.69
C ALA A 311 -5.80 -20.95 -73.00
N PHE A 312 -4.68 -21.67 -72.91
CA PHE A 312 -4.01 -22.26 -74.06
C PHE A 312 -4.85 -23.35 -74.74
N LEU A 313 -5.53 -24.20 -73.95
CA LEU A 313 -6.45 -25.21 -74.48
C LEU A 313 -7.66 -24.59 -75.17
N ARG A 314 -8.20 -23.48 -74.65
CA ARG A 314 -9.26 -22.71 -75.33
C ARG A 314 -8.80 -22.18 -76.67
N GLU A 315 -7.61 -21.57 -76.73
CA GLU A 315 -7.05 -21.05 -77.98
C GLU A 315 -6.80 -22.16 -79.01
N LYS A 316 -6.30 -23.32 -78.57
CA LYS A 316 -6.16 -24.51 -79.43
C LYS A 316 -7.49 -25.03 -79.93
N ASN A 317 -8.50 -25.12 -79.06
CA ASN A 317 -9.84 -25.55 -79.45
C ASN A 317 -10.46 -24.57 -80.46
N GLU A 318 -10.23 -23.27 -80.30
CA GLU A 318 -10.71 -22.25 -81.23
C GLU A 318 -10.03 -22.39 -82.61
N LYS A 319 -8.70 -22.58 -82.64
CA LYS A 319 -7.96 -22.85 -83.89
C LYS A 319 -8.41 -24.14 -84.57
N LEU A 320 -8.63 -25.21 -83.82
CA LEU A 320 -9.18 -26.47 -84.34
C LEU A 320 -10.60 -26.28 -84.88
N SER A 321 -11.43 -25.49 -84.20
CA SER A 321 -12.78 -25.18 -84.64
C SER A 321 -12.80 -24.36 -85.93
N GLN A 322 -11.88 -23.40 -86.07
CA GLN A 322 -11.68 -22.64 -87.31
C GLN A 322 -11.17 -23.53 -88.44
N ALA A 323 -10.20 -24.42 -88.18
CA ALA A 323 -9.69 -25.37 -89.17
C ALA A 323 -10.79 -26.36 -89.63
N LEU A 324 -11.63 -26.85 -88.71
CA LEU A 324 -12.78 -27.68 -89.04
C LEU A 324 -13.81 -26.92 -89.89
N LYS A 325 -14.11 -25.66 -89.57
CA LYS A 325 -14.98 -24.81 -90.40
C LYS A 325 -14.43 -24.63 -91.81
N MET A 326 -13.14 -24.34 -91.95
CA MET A 326 -12.50 -24.19 -93.27
C MET A 326 -12.50 -25.49 -94.08
N LEU A 327 -12.40 -26.66 -93.43
CA LEU A 327 -12.51 -27.95 -94.10
C LEU A 327 -13.95 -28.25 -94.54
N LEU A 328 -14.93 -27.97 -93.69
CA LEU A 328 -16.36 -28.11 -94.01
C LEU A 328 -16.77 -27.19 -95.16
N GLU A 329 -16.32 -25.92 -95.16
CA GLU A 329 -16.56 -24.98 -96.26
C GLU A 329 -15.88 -25.44 -97.56
N ARG A 330 -14.79 -26.21 -97.47
CA ARG A 330 -14.09 -26.79 -98.63
C ARG A 330 -14.82 -28.01 -99.20
N GLU A 331 -15.38 -28.85 -98.34
CA GLU A 331 -16.23 -29.97 -98.76
C GLU A 331 -17.54 -29.45 -99.38
N GLU A 332 -18.16 -28.41 -98.83
CA GLU A 332 -19.37 -27.78 -99.40
C GLU A 332 -19.10 -27.07 -100.75
N SER A 333 -17.88 -26.60 -100.99
CA SER A 333 -17.47 -25.99 -102.27
C SER A 333 -16.92 -26.98 -103.30
N GLU A 334 -16.65 -28.23 -102.92
CA GLU A 334 -16.37 -29.34 -103.84
C GLU A 334 -17.64 -30.14 -104.24
N GLU A 335 -18.75 -29.98 -103.52
CA GLU A 335 -20.06 -30.57 -103.84
C GLU A 335 -21.03 -29.66 -104.62
N SER A 336 -20.64 -28.41 -104.95
CA SER A 336 -21.37 -27.49 -105.84
C SER A 336 -20.70 -27.38 -107.21
#